data_AF-A0A926AB94-F1
#
_entry.id   AF-A0A926AB94-F1
#
_cell.length_a   1.000
_cell.length_b   1.000
_cell.length_c   1.000
_cell.angle_alpha   90.00
_cell.angle_beta   90.00
_cell.angle_gamma   90.00
#
_symmetry.space_group_name_H-M   'P 1'
#
loop_
_entity.id
_entity.type
_entity.pdbx_description
1 polymer ?
#
loop_
_entity_poly.entity_id
_entity_poly.type
_entity_poly.pdbx_seq_one_letter_code
_entity_poly.pdbx_strand_id
1 'polypeptide(L)'
;MKQTLEQYLQQVATKLGPISHEERQDELEELRQHLEASVAASVAKGHSPAMAAEEATRQFGTASSLGRQLFFARWRRLLRRTDSVWTATVYASALIVCHISGMPPVFQWIAHLFDSGTTHHTNSTDWGLFWMLLGNPYQLLLSVLYGTILALAAPRNASRGLMV
;
A
#
# COMPACT_ATOMS: atom_id res chain seq x y z
N MET A 1 10.11 15.22 33.56
CA MET A 1 10.34 14.31 32.42
C MET A 1 9.01 13.85 31.81
N LYS A 2 8.22 13.01 32.50
CA LYS A 2 6.94 12.47 31.97
C LYS A 2 5.98 13.57 31.47
N GLN A 3 5.77 14.62 32.25
CA GLN A 3 4.87 15.72 31.90
C GLN A 3 5.26 16.43 30.59
N THR A 4 6.55 16.66 30.33
CA THR A 4 7.03 17.34 29.11
C THR A 4 6.79 16.48 27.86
N LEU A 5 7.03 15.17 27.97
CA LEU A 5 6.79 14.22 26.87
C LEU A 5 5.29 14.06 26.60
N GLU A 6 4.46 13.96 27.64
CA GLU A 6 3.00 13.88 27.51
C GLU A 6 2.42 15.12 26.83
N GLN A 7 2.88 16.31 27.22
CA GLN A 7 2.47 17.56 26.56
C GLN A 7 2.85 17.57 25.07
N TYR A 8 4.07 17.11 24.74
CA TYR A 8 4.51 17.01 23.35
C TYR A 8 3.67 16.00 22.55
N LEU A 9 3.43 14.81 23.10
CA LEU A 9 2.58 13.78 22.47
C LEU A 9 1.15 14.28 22.26
N GLN A 10 0.60 15.03 23.21
CA GLN A 10 -0.73 15.61 23.07
C GLN A 10 -0.78 16.67 21.98
N GLN A 11 0.28 17.49 21.82
CA GLN A 11 0.40 18.39 20.68
C GLN A 11 0.45 17.63 19.35
N VAL A 12 1.23 16.55 19.26
CA VAL A 12 1.29 15.69 18.05
C VAL A 12 -0.07 15.06 17.75
N ALA A 13 -0.79 14.60 18.77
CA ALA A 13 -2.13 14.02 18.65
C ALA A 13 -3.12 14.96 17.95
N THR A 14 -3.05 16.26 18.24
CA THR A 14 -3.91 17.26 17.57
C THR A 14 -3.57 17.48 16.10
N LYS A 15 -2.37 17.06 15.66
CA LYS A 15 -1.85 17.29 14.29
C LYS A 15 -1.89 16.05 13.40
N LEU A 16 -2.14 14.87 13.96
CA LEU A 16 -2.25 13.60 13.23
C LEU A 16 -3.46 13.54 12.26
N GLY A 17 -4.36 14.53 12.31
CA GLY A 17 -5.46 14.65 11.35
C GLY A 17 -6.60 13.63 11.58
N PRO A 18 -7.43 13.38 10.56
CA PRO A 18 -8.60 12.50 10.67
C PRO A 18 -8.19 11.03 10.57
N ILE A 19 -7.63 10.51 11.66
CA ILE A 19 -7.38 9.07 11.85
C ILE A 19 -8.29 8.52 12.94
N SER A 20 -8.57 7.21 12.89
CA SER A 20 -9.36 6.54 13.92
C SER A 20 -8.67 6.65 15.28
N HIS A 21 -9.45 6.53 16.36
CA HIS A 21 -8.92 6.67 17.71
C HIS A 21 -7.92 5.55 18.05
N GLU A 22 -8.22 4.30 17.67
CA GLU A 22 -7.35 3.13 17.86
C GLU A 22 -5.98 3.35 17.21
N GLU A 23 -5.97 3.67 15.91
CA GLU A 23 -4.71 3.90 15.19
C GLU A 23 -3.94 5.13 15.70
N ARG A 24 -4.64 6.15 16.19
CA ARG A 24 -3.98 7.29 16.83
C ARG A 24 -3.25 6.86 18.09
N GLN A 25 -3.84 5.97 18.89
CA GLN A 25 -3.21 5.47 20.09
C GLN A 25 -1.98 4.64 19.76
N ASP A 26 -2.06 3.78 18.75
CA ASP A 26 -0.93 2.96 18.29
C ASP A 26 0.26 3.82 17.84
N GLU A 27 0.02 4.83 16.99
CA GLU A 27 1.07 5.73 16.50
C GLU A 27 1.68 6.58 17.62
N LEU A 28 0.86 7.01 18.60
CA LEU A 28 1.36 7.76 19.76
C LEU A 28 2.14 6.86 20.73
N GLU A 29 1.79 5.58 20.85
CA GLU A 29 2.51 4.61 21.66
C GLU A 29 3.87 4.28 21.04
N GLU A 30 3.92 4.04 19.73
CA GLU A 30 5.20 3.86 19.01
C GLU A 30 6.09 5.10 19.16
N LEU A 31 5.53 6.30 18.98
CA LEU A 31 6.27 7.56 19.16
C LEU A 31 6.75 7.74 20.61
N ARG A 32 5.94 7.36 21.60
CA ARG A 32 6.32 7.38 23.02
C ARG A 32 7.54 6.50 23.27
N GLN A 33 7.52 5.25 22.79
CA GLN A 33 8.63 4.31 22.94
C GLN A 33 9.92 4.86 22.32
N HIS A 34 9.84 5.47 21.14
CA HIS A 34 10.99 6.11 20.50
C HIS A 34 11.54 7.30 21.27
N LEU A 35 10.67 8.17 21.79
CA LEU A 35 11.09 9.31 22.63
C LEU A 35 11.73 8.82 23.93
N GLU A 36 11.15 7.82 24.60
CA GLU A 36 11.70 7.25 25.83
C GLU A 36 13.07 6.60 25.59
N ALA A 37 13.24 5.86 24.48
CA ALA A 37 14.53 5.31 24.09
C ALA A 37 15.57 6.41 23.83
N SER A 38 15.17 7.50 23.17
CA SER A 38 16.05 8.66 22.94
C SER A 38 16.45 9.35 24.24
N VAL A 39 15.52 9.49 25.19
CA VAL A 39 15.81 10.05 26.52
C VAL A 39 16.76 9.15 27.28
N ALA A 40 16.52 7.84 27.30
CA ALA A 40 17.40 6.88 27.96
C ALA A 40 18.83 6.93 27.39
N ALA A 41 18.97 7.02 26.06
CA ALA A 41 20.27 7.16 25.40
C ALA A 41 20.99 8.47 25.78
N SER A 42 20.26 9.58 25.93
CA SER A 42 20.83 10.86 26.38
C SER A 42 21.22 10.86 27.85
N VAL A 43 20.44 10.21 28.72
CA VAL A 43 20.78 10.02 30.13
C VAL A 43 22.03 9.15 30.28
N ALA A 44 22.17 8.10 29.47
CA ALA A 44 23.37 7.26 29.45
C ALA A 44 24.66 8.03 29.08
N LYS A 45 24.53 9.17 28.38
CA LYS A 45 25.63 10.09 28.06
C LYS A 45 25.95 11.09 29.18
N GLY A 46 25.25 11.00 30.34
CA GLY A 46 25.44 11.87 31.49
C GLY A 46 24.56 13.12 31.52
N HIS A 47 23.61 13.27 30.59
CA HIS A 47 22.67 14.38 30.66
C HIS A 47 21.64 14.19 31.78
N SER A 48 21.18 15.29 32.36
CA SER A 48 20.06 15.25 33.31
C SER A 48 18.77 14.81 32.60
N PRO A 49 17.81 14.16 33.30
CA PRO A 49 16.56 13.72 32.68
C PRO A 49 15.73 14.84 32.04
N ALA A 50 15.84 16.08 32.55
CA ALA A 50 15.17 17.24 31.98
C ALA A 50 15.81 17.66 30.65
N MET A 51 17.13 17.79 30.59
CA MET A 51 17.84 18.10 29.35
C MET A 51 17.71 16.98 28.32
N ALA A 52 17.73 15.71 28.76
CA ALA A 52 17.55 14.57 27.86
C ALA A 52 16.16 14.56 27.19
N ALA A 53 15.11 14.96 27.91
CA ALA A 53 13.76 15.11 27.34
C ALA A 53 13.67 16.25 26.33
N GLU A 54 14.29 17.39 26.63
CA GLU A 54 14.35 18.54 25.70
C GLU A 54 15.18 18.21 24.45
N GLU A 55 16.30 17.52 24.61
CA GLU A 55 17.12 17.03 23.51
C GLU A 55 16.32 16.07 22.61
N ALA A 56 15.61 15.13 23.21
CA ALA A 56 14.78 14.18 22.47
C ALA A 56 13.70 14.92 21.68
N THR A 57 12.91 15.81 22.29
CA THR A 57 11.87 16.55 21.56
C THR A 57 12.46 17.43 20.46
N ARG A 58 13.65 18.01 20.67
CA ARG A 58 14.37 18.78 19.64
C ARG A 58 14.79 17.93 18.45
N GLN A 59 15.25 16.69 18.67
CA GLN A 59 15.63 15.77 17.59
C GLN A 59 14.46 15.35 16.71
N PHE A 60 13.28 15.13 17.31
CA PHE A 60 12.04 14.82 16.57
C PHE A 60 11.41 16.05 15.91
N GLY A 61 11.85 17.26 16.29
CA GLY A 61 11.39 18.52 15.73
C GLY A 61 10.04 18.97 16.28
N THR A 62 9.38 19.88 15.55
CA THR A 62 8.10 20.44 16.01
C THR A 62 6.97 19.40 15.94
N ALA A 63 6.04 19.44 16.89
CA ALA A 63 4.87 18.55 16.88
C ALA A 63 4.05 18.63 15.57
N SER A 64 3.99 19.83 14.97
CA SER A 64 3.32 20.06 13.68
C SER A 64 4.02 19.40 12.50
N SER A 65 5.36 19.48 12.42
CA SER A 65 6.13 18.82 11.35
C SER A 65 6.05 17.32 11.49
N LEU A 66 6.18 16.80 12.71
CA LEU A 66 6.13 15.37 12.98
C LEU A 66 4.74 14.78 12.67
N GLY A 67 3.66 15.40 13.15
CA GLY A 67 2.30 14.94 12.86
C GLY A 67 2.01 14.91 11.35
N ARG A 68 2.49 15.89 10.59
CA ARG A 68 2.37 15.92 9.13
C ARG A 68 3.20 14.82 8.45
N GLN A 69 4.42 14.55 8.93
CA GLN A 69 5.25 13.48 8.40
C GLN A 69 4.64 12.10 8.64
N LEU A 70 4.12 11.84 9.85
CA LEU A 70 3.42 10.59 10.19
C LEU A 70 2.19 10.40 9.30
N PHE A 71 1.38 11.45 9.15
CA PHE A 71 0.23 11.43 8.25
C PHE A 71 0.62 11.07 6.80
N PHE A 72 1.64 11.73 6.23
CA PHE A 72 2.08 11.45 4.86
C PHE A 72 2.73 10.07 4.70
N ALA A 73 3.55 9.65 5.65
CA ALA A 73 4.17 8.33 5.64
C ALA A 73 3.09 7.25 5.61
N ARG A 74 2.05 7.40 6.43
CA ARG A 74 0.91 6.51 6.47
C ARG A 74 0.09 6.56 5.19
N TRP A 75 -0.24 7.75 4.69
CA TRP A 75 -0.95 7.91 3.41
C TRP A 75 -0.20 7.19 2.28
N ARG A 76 1.12 7.31 2.24
CA ARG A 76 1.98 6.59 1.29
C ARG A 76 1.94 5.07 1.47
N ARG A 77 1.92 4.56 2.71
CA ARG A 77 1.77 3.11 2.98
C ARG A 77 0.41 2.61 2.49
N LEU A 78 -0.66 3.38 2.70
CA LEU A 78 -2.01 3.04 2.23
C LEU A 78 -2.05 2.96 0.69
N LEU A 79 -1.51 3.99 0.01
CA LEU A 79 -1.44 4.02 -1.46
C LEU A 79 -0.65 2.83 -2.02
N ARG A 80 0.51 2.49 -1.43
CA ARG A 80 1.30 1.32 -1.85
C ARG A 80 0.55 0.00 -1.66
N ARG A 81 -0.24 -0.13 -0.59
CA ARG A 81 -1.03 -1.34 -0.34
C ARG A 81 -2.16 -1.48 -1.36
N THR A 82 -2.78 -0.37 -1.76
CA THR A 82 -3.81 -0.39 -2.82
C THR A 82 -3.23 -0.70 -4.20
N ASP A 83 -2.02 -0.24 -4.51
CA ASP A 83 -1.34 -0.57 -5.78
C ASP A 83 -1.09 -2.08 -5.90
N SER A 84 -0.73 -2.74 -4.80
CA SER A 84 -0.54 -4.20 -4.75
C SER A 84 -1.83 -4.98 -5.01
N VAL A 85 -2.96 -4.53 -4.46
CA VAL A 85 -4.24 -5.21 -4.67
C VAL A 85 -4.73 -5.00 -6.09
N TRP A 86 -4.59 -3.79 -6.64
CA TRP A 86 -4.94 -3.51 -8.03
C TRP A 86 -4.10 -4.32 -9.01
N THR A 87 -2.78 -4.36 -8.82
CA THR A 87 -1.88 -5.17 -9.67
C THR A 87 -2.20 -6.66 -9.57
N ALA A 88 -2.45 -7.18 -8.36
CA ALA A 88 -2.88 -8.58 -8.19
C ALA A 88 -4.24 -8.85 -8.86
N THR A 89 -5.18 -7.91 -8.78
CA THR A 89 -6.52 -8.05 -9.39
C THR A 89 -6.44 -8.02 -10.91
N VAL A 90 -5.66 -7.09 -11.49
CA VAL A 90 -5.41 -7.02 -12.95
C VAL A 90 -4.71 -8.29 -13.44
N TYR A 91 -3.73 -8.79 -12.69
CA TYR A 91 -3.03 -10.02 -13.07
C TYR A 91 -3.94 -11.26 -13.00
N ALA A 92 -4.71 -11.41 -11.93
CA ALA A 92 -5.65 -12.52 -11.79
C ALA A 92 -6.75 -12.49 -12.86
N SER A 93 -7.29 -11.31 -13.18
CA SER A 93 -8.28 -11.16 -14.26
C SER A 93 -7.68 -11.46 -15.64
N ALA A 94 -6.45 -11.02 -15.92
CA ALA A 94 -5.75 -11.38 -17.16
C ALA A 94 -5.56 -12.91 -17.30
N LEU A 95 -5.18 -13.60 -16.21
CA LEU A 95 -5.05 -15.07 -16.22
C LEU A 95 -6.39 -15.77 -16.45
N ILE A 96 -7.47 -15.32 -15.81
CA ILE A 96 -8.81 -15.87 -15.99
C ILE A 96 -9.29 -15.69 -17.44
N VAL A 97 -9.08 -14.50 -18.02
CA VAL A 97 -9.42 -14.22 -19.42
C VAL A 97 -8.63 -15.16 -20.35
N CYS A 98 -7.32 -15.32 -20.12
CA CYS A 98 -6.48 -16.21 -20.91
C CYS A 98 -6.93 -17.69 -20.82
N HIS A 99 -7.38 -18.13 -19.64
CA HIS A 99 -7.82 -19.50 -19.43
C HIS A 99 -9.21 -19.80 -20.03
N ILE A 100 -10.16 -18.86 -19.91
CA ILE A 100 -11.54 -19.04 -20.41
C ILE A 100 -11.61 -18.91 -21.93
N SER A 101 -10.80 -18.03 -22.53
CA SER A 101 -10.80 -17.81 -23.98
C SER A 101 -10.19 -18.96 -24.78
N GLY A 102 -9.73 -20.04 -24.12
CA GLY A 102 -9.16 -21.20 -24.78
C GLY A 102 -7.98 -20.84 -25.68
N MET A 103 -7.28 -19.75 -25.35
CA MET A 103 -6.19 -19.28 -26.19
C MET A 103 -5.12 -20.38 -26.29
N PRO A 104 -4.80 -20.84 -27.51
CA PRO A 104 -3.77 -21.84 -27.71
C PRO A 104 -2.42 -21.34 -27.15
N PRO A 105 -1.46 -22.24 -26.90
CA PRO A 105 -0.10 -21.91 -26.41
C PRO A 105 0.70 -20.91 -27.28
N VAL A 106 0.11 -20.33 -28.33
CA VAL A 106 0.63 -19.17 -29.07
C VAL A 106 0.97 -17.97 -28.19
N PHE A 107 0.31 -17.75 -27.05
CA PHE A 107 0.76 -16.70 -26.10
C PHE A 107 2.00 -17.10 -25.28
N GLN A 108 2.26 -18.40 -25.11
CA GLN A 108 3.58 -18.89 -24.63
C GLN A 108 4.64 -18.75 -25.73
N TRP A 109 4.23 -18.87 -27.00
CA TRP A 109 5.10 -18.70 -28.17
C TRP A 109 5.45 -17.23 -28.43
N ILE A 110 4.54 -16.28 -28.21
CA ILE A 110 4.79 -14.83 -28.31
C ILE A 110 5.73 -14.34 -27.18
N ALA A 111 5.64 -14.93 -25.98
CA ALA A 111 6.62 -14.71 -24.91
C ALA A 111 8.02 -15.21 -25.30
N HIS A 112 8.13 -16.26 -26.13
CA HIS A 112 9.38 -16.72 -26.72
C HIS A 112 9.86 -15.88 -27.92
N LEU A 113 8.96 -15.34 -28.74
CA LEU A 113 9.32 -14.49 -29.89
C LEU A 113 9.89 -13.12 -29.48
N PHE A 114 9.53 -12.61 -28.30
CA PHE A 114 10.19 -11.42 -27.73
C PHE A 114 11.60 -11.70 -27.19
N ASP A 115 11.95 -12.98 -27.01
CA ASP A 115 13.29 -13.46 -26.64
C ASP A 115 14.14 -13.81 -27.87
N SER A 116 13.52 -14.10 -29.02
CA SER A 116 14.22 -14.49 -30.25
C SER A 116 13.75 -13.69 -31.46
N GLY A 117 14.39 -12.55 -31.72
CA GLY A 117 14.16 -11.79 -32.95
C GLY A 117 14.44 -12.62 -34.20
N THR A 118 13.48 -12.73 -35.11
CA THR A 118 13.68 -12.65 -36.57
C THR A 118 12.35 -12.68 -37.35
N THR A 119 12.35 -11.86 -38.38
CA THR A 119 11.45 -11.61 -39.53
C THR A 119 10.91 -12.85 -40.29
N HIS A 120 9.61 -12.90 -40.61
CA HIS A 120 9.06 -12.74 -41.99
C HIS A 120 7.56 -13.12 -42.15
N HIS A 121 6.89 -12.38 -43.05
CA HIS A 121 5.56 -12.45 -43.70
C HIS A 121 4.65 -13.70 -43.57
N THR A 122 3.37 -13.48 -43.18
CA THR A 122 2.18 -14.16 -43.77
C THR A 122 0.86 -13.36 -43.66
N ASN A 123 0.15 -13.30 -44.80
CA ASN A 123 -1.27 -13.10 -45.19
C ASN A 123 -2.35 -12.49 -44.24
N SER A 124 -3.20 -11.64 -44.84
CA SER A 124 -4.17 -10.73 -44.21
C SER A 124 -5.48 -11.35 -43.70
N THR A 125 -5.70 -12.65 -43.89
CA THR A 125 -6.98 -13.30 -43.53
C THR A 125 -7.04 -13.74 -42.07
N ASP A 126 -5.89 -13.89 -41.40
CA ASP A 126 -5.82 -14.28 -39.99
C ASP A 126 -6.10 -13.12 -39.01
N TRP A 127 -6.01 -11.87 -39.48
CA TRP A 127 -6.36 -10.69 -38.69
C TRP A 127 -7.88 -10.52 -38.47
N GLY A 128 -8.71 -11.08 -39.35
CA GLY A 128 -10.17 -11.01 -39.24
C GLY A 128 -10.71 -11.77 -38.03
N LEU A 129 -10.18 -12.97 -37.78
CA LEU A 129 -10.49 -13.77 -36.58
C LEU A 129 -9.91 -13.15 -35.31
N PHE A 130 -8.75 -12.50 -35.41
CA PHE A 130 -8.14 -11.76 -34.30
C PHE A 130 -9.01 -10.58 -33.83
N TRP A 131 -9.59 -9.80 -34.76
CA TRP A 131 -10.54 -8.73 -34.41
C TRP A 131 -11.91 -9.26 -34.00
N MET A 132 -12.33 -10.45 -34.44
CA MET A 132 -13.61 -11.05 -34.03
C MET A 132 -13.56 -11.61 -32.60
N LEU A 133 -12.38 -12.04 -32.13
CA LEU A 133 -12.13 -12.47 -30.74
C LEU A 133 -11.84 -11.30 -29.79
N LEU A 134 -11.24 -10.21 -30.27
CA LEU A 134 -11.08 -8.95 -29.52
C LEU A 134 -12.31 -8.02 -29.62
N GLY A 135 -13.25 -8.33 -30.51
CA GLY A 135 -14.29 -7.41 -30.99
C GLY A 135 -15.51 -7.24 -30.10
N ASN A 136 -15.57 -7.91 -28.95
CA ASN A 136 -16.62 -7.65 -27.98
C ASN A 136 -16.06 -6.92 -26.75
N PRO A 137 -15.80 -5.60 -26.86
CA PRO A 137 -15.29 -4.80 -25.74
C PRO A 137 -16.22 -4.86 -24.53
N TYR A 138 -17.50 -5.21 -24.72
CA TYR A 138 -18.44 -5.41 -23.63
C TYR A 138 -18.09 -6.60 -22.74
N GLN A 139 -17.44 -7.67 -23.23
CA GLN A 139 -17.03 -8.78 -22.36
C GLN A 139 -15.85 -8.40 -21.45
N LEU A 140 -14.91 -7.61 -21.97
CA LEU A 140 -13.80 -7.07 -21.19
C LEU A 140 -14.34 -6.06 -20.15
N LEU A 141 -15.30 -5.22 -20.57
CA LEU A 141 -15.96 -4.27 -19.68
C LEU A 141 -16.81 -4.97 -18.61
N LEU A 142 -17.53 -6.04 -18.95
CA LEU A 142 -18.32 -6.85 -18.01
C LEU A 142 -17.45 -7.62 -17.01
N SER A 143 -16.32 -8.18 -17.44
CA SER A 143 -15.39 -8.89 -16.53
C SER A 143 -14.71 -7.91 -15.56
N VAL A 144 -14.34 -6.71 -16.02
CA VAL A 144 -13.86 -5.63 -15.15
C VAL A 144 -14.95 -5.16 -14.18
N LEU A 145 -16.18 -4.94 -14.65
CA LEU A 145 -17.30 -4.52 -13.79
C LEU A 145 -17.61 -5.59 -12.72
N TYR A 146 -17.62 -6.86 -13.12
CA TYR A 146 -17.87 -7.98 -12.23
C TYR A 146 -16.79 -8.12 -11.15
N GLY A 147 -15.51 -7.99 -11.54
CA GLY A 147 -14.39 -7.95 -10.58
C GLY A 147 -14.50 -6.78 -9.60
N THR A 148 -14.90 -5.60 -10.07
CA THR A 148 -15.09 -4.41 -9.22
C THR A 148 -16.23 -4.61 -8.22
N ILE A 149 -17.36 -5.18 -8.64
CA ILE A 149 -18.51 -5.46 -7.77
C ILE A 149 -18.12 -6.48 -6.69
N LEU A 150 -17.41 -7.55 -7.05
CA LEU A 150 -16.95 -8.54 -6.07
C LEU A 150 -15.95 -7.95 -5.06
N ALA A 151 -15.03 -7.10 -5.51
CA ALA A 151 -14.08 -6.42 -4.62
C ALA A 151 -14.76 -5.45 -3.65
N LEU A 152 -15.84 -4.79 -4.07
CA LEU A 152 -16.64 -3.89 -3.23
C LEU A 152 -17.60 -4.64 -2.30
N ALA A 153 -18.10 -5.81 -2.72
CA ALA A 153 -19.01 -6.64 -1.94
C ALA A 153 -18.30 -7.58 -0.95
N ALA A 154 -16.97 -7.77 -1.10
CA ALA A 154 -16.20 -8.58 -0.19
C ALA A 154 -16.25 -8.00 1.24
N PRO A 155 -16.74 -8.77 2.24
CA PRO A 155 -16.87 -8.28 3.61
C PRO A 155 -15.49 -7.97 4.19
N ARG A 156 -15.28 -6.71 4.60
CA ARG A 156 -14.04 -6.20 5.23
C ARG A 156 -13.66 -6.86 6.57
N ASN A 157 -14.40 -7.88 7.01
CA ASN A 157 -14.32 -8.43 8.36
C ASN A 157 -13.46 -9.70 8.49
N ALA A 158 -12.81 -10.18 7.43
CA ALA A 158 -12.07 -11.45 7.48
C ALA A 158 -10.69 -11.40 8.16
N SER A 159 -10.17 -10.23 8.55
CA SER A 159 -8.81 -10.11 9.11
C SER A 159 -8.74 -9.88 10.63
N ARG A 160 -9.82 -10.10 11.39
CA ARG A 160 -9.84 -9.87 12.86
C ARG A 160 -9.94 -11.13 13.75
N GLY A 161 -9.78 -12.34 13.20
CA GLY A 161 -9.93 -13.57 13.99
C GLY A 161 -8.89 -14.63 13.68
N LEU A 162 -7.63 -14.43 14.08
CA LEU A 162 -6.62 -15.48 14.17
C LEU A 162 -5.47 -15.05 15.10
N MET A 163 -5.83 -14.78 16.35
CA MET A 163 -4.93 -14.89 17.51
C MET A 163 -5.77 -15.43 18.67
N VAL A 164 -5.75 -16.75 18.83
CA VAL A 164 -6.06 -17.47 20.08
C VAL A 164 -4.83 -18.31 20.39
#